data_AF-A0A9D1ZKV1-F1
#
_entry.id   AF-A0A9D1ZKV1-F1
#
_cell.length_a   1.000
_cell.length_b   1.000
_cell.length_c   1.000
_cell.angle_alpha   90.00
_cell.angle_beta   90.00
_cell.angle_gamma   90.00
#
_symmetry.space_group_name_H-M   'P 1'
#
loop_
_entity.id
_entity.type
_entity.pdbx_description
1 polymer ?
#
loop_
_entity_poly.entity_id
_entity_poly.type
_entity_poly.pdbx_seq_one_letter_code
_entity_poly.pdbx_strand_id
1 'polypeptide(L)'
;MENVISQRELENKELAKQAAEEGIVLLQNRNATLPIKNKTVALYGSGAFATVKGGTGSGDVNQRNVVSILDGLESHGFDVTTKSWLSRLNRYYQKEKQLHDQKLKDDPLALLAPAFKFEDPEVGDFEDSLTGIYVVSRSSGENYDRKNEAGDFKLTGNELSNIKRMSEYYTNSILLLNVGGVVDTSFIEECPLLDSIVLVSQLGMTTGDAVADVIDGTTTPSGKLTDTWAYSYDDYPTSENFGMENPKYVEGVYVGYRYFDSFNVKPRYEFGYGLSYADFYLKTQKVN
;
A
#
# COMPACT_ATOMS: atom_id res chain seq x y z
N MET A 1 -5.34 36.08 -0.24
CA MET A 1 -4.10 35.47 0.29
C MET A 1 -3.31 35.01 -0.91
N GLU A 2 -2.07 35.47 -1.04
CA GLU A 2 -1.24 35.13 -2.19
C GLU A 2 -1.05 33.61 -2.28
N ASN A 3 -1.33 33.06 -3.46
CA ASN A 3 -1.23 31.63 -3.74
C ASN A 3 0.22 31.19 -3.98
N VAL A 4 1.19 31.91 -3.39
CA VAL A 4 2.62 31.70 -3.58
C VAL A 4 3.09 30.66 -2.58
N ILE A 5 3.81 29.65 -3.05
CA ILE A 5 4.39 28.61 -2.20
C ILE A 5 5.56 29.24 -1.42
N SER A 6 5.51 29.16 -0.09
CA SER A 6 6.59 29.66 0.77
C SER A 6 7.79 28.71 0.77
N GLN A 7 8.98 29.25 1.09
CA GLN A 7 10.20 28.44 1.26
C GLN A 7 10.01 27.33 2.30
N ARG A 8 9.29 27.60 3.40
CA ARG A 8 8.97 26.61 4.43
C ARG A 8 8.10 25.46 3.90
N GLU A 9 7.14 25.75 3.01
CA GLU A 9 6.34 24.71 2.37
C GLU A 9 7.19 23.81 1.48
N LEU A 10 8.16 24.37 0.75
CA LEU A 10 9.10 23.60 -0.07
C LEU A 10 10.00 22.70 0.78
N GLU A 11 10.62 23.25 1.82
CA GLU A 11 11.51 22.50 2.73
C GLU A 11 10.77 21.38 3.46
N ASN A 12 9.56 21.66 3.94
CA ASN A 12 8.74 20.63 4.61
C ASN A 12 8.26 19.55 3.64
N LYS A 13 7.95 19.92 2.38
CA LYS A 13 7.60 18.94 1.35
C LYS A 13 8.75 17.99 1.09
N GLU A 14 9.97 18.51 0.98
CA GLU A 14 11.18 17.71 0.75
C GLU A 14 11.47 16.80 1.94
N LEU A 15 11.41 17.32 3.18
CA LEU A 15 11.58 16.50 4.38
C LEU A 15 10.52 15.39 4.49
N ALA A 16 9.26 15.70 4.14
CA ALA A 16 8.19 14.71 4.12
C ALA A 16 8.42 13.62 3.07
N LYS A 17 8.96 13.97 1.90
CA LYS A 17 9.36 13.00 0.86
C LYS A 17 10.50 12.10 1.35
N GLN A 18 11.53 12.64 2.00
CA GLN A 18 12.62 11.83 2.58
C GLN A 18 12.08 10.84 3.63
N ALA A 19 11.20 11.31 4.52
CA ALA A 19 10.57 10.42 5.50
C ALA A 19 9.68 9.34 4.84
N ALA A 20 9.01 9.68 3.72
CA ALA A 20 8.23 8.74 2.93
C ALA A 20 9.12 7.64 2.32
N GLU A 21 10.24 8.02 1.70
CA GLU A 21 11.19 7.07 1.09
C GLU A 21 11.76 6.08 2.12
N GLU A 22 12.19 6.58 3.29
CA GLU A 22 12.72 5.75 4.38
C GLU A 22 11.63 4.88 5.05
N GLY A 23 10.35 5.20 4.84
CA GLY A 23 9.21 4.46 5.36
C GLY A 23 8.73 3.32 4.46
N ILE A 24 9.12 3.30 3.18
CA ILE A 24 8.71 2.24 2.24
C ILE A 24 9.41 0.93 2.61
N VAL A 25 8.62 -0.16 2.74
CA VAL A 25 9.13 -1.48 3.11
C VAL A 25 9.09 -2.42 1.92
N LEU A 26 10.25 -2.91 1.50
CA LEU A 26 10.35 -3.96 0.49
C LEU A 26 10.08 -5.32 1.14
N LEU A 27 8.92 -5.94 0.84
CA LEU A 27 8.51 -7.19 1.47
C LEU A 27 9.01 -8.42 0.70
N GLN A 28 9.00 -8.32 -0.62
CA GLN A 28 9.45 -9.38 -1.51
C GLN A 28 10.16 -8.77 -2.71
N ASN A 29 11.26 -9.39 -3.15
CA ASN A 29 11.94 -9.02 -4.38
C ASN A 29 12.60 -10.26 -5.03
N ARG A 30 11.81 -11.06 -5.75
CA ARG A 30 12.32 -12.22 -6.49
C ARG A 30 12.95 -11.75 -7.80
N ASN A 31 13.83 -12.58 -8.36
CA ASN A 31 14.45 -12.37 -9.68
C ASN A 31 15.20 -11.03 -9.86
N ALA A 32 15.50 -10.33 -8.76
CA ALA A 32 16.03 -8.96 -8.79
C ALA A 32 15.19 -8.01 -9.67
N THR A 33 13.87 -8.18 -9.66
CA THR A 33 12.92 -7.36 -10.44
C THR A 33 13.00 -5.87 -10.07
N LEU A 34 13.21 -5.55 -8.79
CA LEU A 34 13.52 -4.21 -8.32
C LEU A 34 15.02 -4.08 -7.98
N PRO A 35 15.66 -2.91 -8.25
CA PRO A 35 15.07 -1.71 -8.86
C PRO A 35 14.88 -1.81 -10.38
N ILE A 36 13.82 -1.20 -10.89
CA ILE A 36 13.44 -1.19 -12.31
C ILE A 36 14.50 -0.49 -13.14
N LYS A 37 14.97 -1.15 -14.22
CA LYS A 37 15.91 -0.56 -15.19
C LYS A 37 15.24 -0.04 -16.45
N ASN A 38 14.22 -0.74 -16.94
CA ASN A 38 13.41 -0.30 -18.06
C ASN A 38 12.16 0.44 -17.56
N LYS A 39 12.11 1.75 -17.78
CA LYS A 39 11.04 2.62 -17.30
C LYS A 39 9.75 2.55 -18.13
N THR A 40 9.67 1.71 -19.16
CA THR A 40 8.41 1.38 -19.85
C THR A 40 7.66 0.30 -19.07
N VAL A 41 6.56 0.65 -18.42
CA VAL A 41 5.81 -0.22 -17.50
C VAL A 41 4.32 -0.23 -17.81
N ALA A 42 3.65 -1.35 -17.56
CA ALA A 42 2.19 -1.40 -17.52
C ALA A 42 1.73 -1.18 -16.07
N LEU A 43 0.81 -0.25 -15.85
CA LEU A 43 0.33 0.12 -14.51
C LEU A 43 -1.18 -0.12 -14.38
N TYR A 44 -1.59 -0.78 -13.30
CA TYR A 44 -2.95 -1.20 -13.04
C TYR A 44 -3.41 -0.90 -11.60
N GLY A 45 -4.71 -1.05 -11.40
CA GLY A 45 -5.38 -0.80 -10.13
C GLY A 45 -5.78 0.67 -9.94
N SER A 46 -6.90 0.91 -9.26
CA SER A 46 -7.35 2.29 -9.01
C SER A 46 -6.37 3.08 -8.16
N GLY A 47 -5.60 2.42 -7.29
CA GLY A 47 -4.58 3.03 -6.43
C GLY A 47 -3.48 3.79 -7.18
N ALA A 48 -3.29 3.50 -8.47
CA ALA A 48 -2.34 4.20 -9.32
C ALA A 48 -2.65 5.70 -9.44
N PHE A 49 -3.92 6.06 -9.65
CA PHE A 49 -4.36 7.47 -9.75
C PHE A 49 -5.13 7.93 -8.51
N ALA A 50 -5.73 7.01 -7.75
CA ALA A 50 -6.45 7.28 -6.50
C ALA A 50 -5.60 6.94 -5.28
N THR A 51 -4.31 7.28 -5.32
CA THR A 51 -3.36 7.04 -4.23
C THR A 51 -3.85 7.64 -2.92
N VAL A 52 -3.92 6.81 -1.89
CA VAL A 52 -4.33 7.15 -0.53
C VAL A 52 -3.14 7.80 0.19
N LYS A 53 -3.23 9.12 0.40
CA LYS A 53 -2.21 9.89 1.14
C LYS A 53 -2.23 9.66 2.66
N GLY A 54 -3.34 9.17 3.20
CA GLY A 54 -3.59 9.04 4.64
C GLY A 54 -5.01 8.54 4.92
N GLY A 55 -5.30 8.22 6.18
CA GLY A 55 -6.62 7.81 6.65
C GLY A 55 -7.64 8.96 6.67
N THR A 56 -8.89 8.63 6.99
CA THR A 56 -9.97 9.62 7.18
C THR A 56 -10.09 10.06 8.64
N GLY A 57 -10.96 11.04 8.92
CA GLY A 57 -11.21 11.56 10.28
C GLY A 57 -10.26 12.69 10.65
N SER A 58 -9.96 12.83 11.94
CA SER A 58 -9.16 13.95 12.49
C SER A 58 -7.75 14.09 11.89
N GLY A 59 -7.20 13.02 11.32
CA GLY A 59 -5.89 13.01 10.66
C GLY A 59 -5.89 13.53 9.21
N ASP A 60 -7.05 13.84 8.62
CA ASP A 60 -7.11 14.34 7.25
C ASP A 60 -6.76 15.84 7.18
N VAL A 61 -5.69 16.16 6.44
CA VAL A 61 -5.13 17.51 6.34
C VAL A 61 -5.34 18.08 4.95
N ASN A 62 -5.82 19.33 4.84
CA ASN A 62 -5.93 20.04 3.57
C ASN A 62 -4.55 20.33 2.95
N GLN A 63 -4.42 20.08 1.65
CA GLN A 63 -3.17 20.19 0.90
C GLN A 63 -3.39 20.86 -0.47
N ARG A 64 -2.34 21.45 -1.03
CA ARG A 64 -2.38 22.08 -2.36
C ARG A 64 -2.53 21.06 -3.48
N ASN A 65 -1.80 19.95 -3.37
CA ASN A 65 -1.82 18.85 -4.32
C ASN A 65 -1.38 17.55 -3.65
N VAL A 66 -1.68 16.43 -4.29
CA VAL A 66 -1.16 15.10 -3.96
C VAL A 66 -0.57 14.55 -5.24
N VAL A 67 0.64 14.01 -5.17
CA VAL A 67 1.26 13.31 -6.29
C VAL A 67 0.81 11.86 -6.21
N SER A 68 -0.03 11.43 -7.15
CA SER A 68 -0.42 10.02 -7.26
C SER A 68 0.76 9.17 -7.72
N ILE A 69 0.68 7.85 -7.54
CA ILE A 69 1.71 6.93 -8.03
C ILE A 69 1.89 7.07 -9.55
N LEU A 70 0.80 7.20 -10.31
CA LEU A 70 0.85 7.47 -11.74
C LEU A 70 1.61 8.78 -12.04
N ASP A 71 1.25 9.88 -11.37
CA ASP A 71 1.90 11.18 -11.59
C ASP A 71 3.40 11.13 -11.23
N GLY A 72 3.74 10.45 -10.14
CA GLY A 72 5.12 10.27 -9.68
C GLY A 72 5.95 9.45 -10.66
N LEU A 73 5.41 8.36 -11.18
CA LEU A 73 6.07 7.57 -12.22
C LEU A 73 6.32 8.40 -13.49
N GLU A 74 5.29 9.09 -14.00
CA GLU A 74 5.43 9.91 -15.20
C GLU A 74 6.43 11.07 -15.01
N SER A 75 6.40 11.74 -13.85
CA SER A 75 7.34 12.83 -13.54
C SER A 75 8.79 12.36 -13.41
N HIS A 76 9.00 11.09 -13.05
CA HIS A 76 10.32 10.44 -12.96
C HIS A 76 10.69 9.69 -14.24
N GLY A 77 10.02 9.98 -15.35
CA GLY A 77 10.40 9.51 -16.69
C GLY A 77 9.97 8.07 -17.01
N PHE A 78 8.98 7.54 -16.29
CA PHE A 78 8.32 6.29 -16.69
C PHE A 78 7.35 6.50 -17.84
N ASP A 79 7.40 5.56 -18.79
CA ASP A 79 6.45 5.45 -19.88
C ASP A 79 5.40 4.39 -19.51
N VAL A 80 4.24 4.86 -19.05
CA VAL A 80 3.12 3.99 -18.69
C VAL A 80 2.34 3.61 -19.95
N THR A 81 2.29 2.32 -20.29
CA THR A 81 1.63 1.86 -21.52
C THR A 81 0.11 1.91 -21.41
N THR A 82 -0.42 1.55 -20.24
CA THR A 82 -1.85 1.33 -19.96
C THR A 82 -2.66 2.60 -19.64
N LYS A 83 -2.22 3.79 -20.08
CA LYS A 83 -2.89 5.09 -19.78
C LYS A 83 -4.35 5.11 -20.20
N SER A 84 -4.68 4.46 -21.32
CA SER A 84 -6.05 4.38 -21.82
C SER A 84 -6.97 3.59 -20.88
N TRP A 85 -6.46 2.50 -20.32
CA TRP A 85 -7.17 1.72 -19.31
C TRP A 85 -7.35 2.52 -18.01
N LEU A 86 -6.27 3.11 -17.49
CA LEU A 86 -6.31 3.95 -16.30
C LEU A 86 -7.28 5.13 -16.43
N SER A 87 -7.31 5.78 -17.60
CA SER A 87 -8.25 6.88 -17.87
C SER A 87 -9.71 6.44 -17.87
N ARG A 88 -10.02 5.24 -18.37
CA ARG A 88 -11.38 4.66 -18.31
C ARG A 88 -11.75 4.33 -16.87
N LEU A 89 -10.84 3.68 -16.14
CA LEU A 89 -11.05 3.32 -14.74
C LEU A 89 -11.24 4.57 -13.87
N ASN A 90 -10.43 5.62 -14.06
CA ASN A 90 -10.57 6.86 -13.32
C ASN A 90 -11.94 7.51 -13.54
N ARG A 91 -12.45 7.56 -14.79
CA ARG A 91 -13.83 8.04 -15.03
C ARG A 91 -14.88 7.24 -14.27
N TYR A 92 -14.73 5.92 -14.21
CA TYR A 92 -15.64 5.06 -13.46
C TYR A 92 -15.51 5.31 -11.95
N TYR A 93 -14.30 5.34 -11.43
CA TYR A 93 -14.00 5.67 -10.03
C TYR A 93 -14.61 7.01 -9.60
N GLN A 94 -14.40 8.09 -10.37
CA GLN A 94 -14.94 9.41 -10.04
C GLN A 94 -16.46 9.42 -10.04
N LYS A 95 -17.11 8.66 -10.94
CA LYS A 95 -18.56 8.51 -10.95
C LYS A 95 -19.05 7.83 -9.67
N GLU A 96 -18.45 6.71 -9.28
CA GLU A 96 -18.84 5.98 -8.05
C GLU A 96 -18.56 6.81 -6.79
N LYS A 97 -17.42 7.50 -6.75
CA LYS A 97 -17.07 8.40 -5.66
C LYS A 97 -18.05 9.56 -5.55
N GLN A 98 -18.41 10.19 -6.67
CA GLN A 98 -19.40 11.26 -6.66
C GLN A 98 -20.77 10.78 -6.16
N LEU A 99 -21.21 9.57 -6.56
CA LEU A 99 -22.44 8.97 -6.07
C LEU A 99 -22.38 8.67 -4.57
N HIS A 100 -21.23 8.23 -4.06
CA HIS A 100 -21.00 8.04 -2.63
C HIS A 100 -21.07 9.37 -1.87
N ASP A 101 -20.31 10.37 -2.30
CA ASP A 101 -20.25 11.70 -1.67
C ASP A 101 -21.63 12.39 -1.68
N GLN A 102 -22.41 12.22 -2.76
CA GLN A 102 -23.77 12.75 -2.84
C GLN A 102 -24.72 12.13 -1.81
N LYS A 103 -24.55 10.85 -1.45
CA LYS A 103 -25.36 10.21 -0.39
C LYS A 103 -25.05 10.77 1.00
N LEU A 104 -23.82 11.26 1.20
CA LEU A 104 -23.35 11.81 2.48
C LEU A 104 -23.50 13.34 2.57
N LYS A 105 -23.86 14.03 1.48
CA LYS A 105 -23.82 15.49 1.38
C LYS A 105 -24.61 16.23 2.47
N ASP A 106 -25.78 15.70 2.84
CA ASP A 106 -26.67 16.30 3.83
C ASP A 106 -26.62 15.57 5.18
N ASP A 107 -25.68 14.62 5.35
CA ASP A 107 -25.49 13.88 6.59
C ASP A 107 -24.60 14.67 7.56
N PRO A 108 -25.11 15.11 8.73
CA PRO A 108 -24.30 15.82 9.72
C PRO A 108 -23.18 14.96 10.32
N LEU A 109 -23.21 13.63 10.12
CA LEU A 109 -22.18 12.67 10.53
C LEU A 109 -21.31 12.20 9.37
N ALA A 110 -21.36 12.85 8.20
CA ALA A 110 -20.56 12.49 7.02
C ALA A 110 -19.06 12.40 7.30
N LEU A 111 -18.53 13.25 8.21
CA LEU A 111 -17.12 13.21 8.62
C LEU A 111 -16.74 11.91 9.35
N LEU A 112 -17.73 11.28 10.00
CA LEU A 112 -17.53 10.00 10.69
C LEU A 112 -17.79 8.82 9.77
N ALA A 113 -18.38 9.00 8.58
CA ALA A 113 -18.78 7.90 7.71
C ALA A 113 -17.60 6.96 7.35
N PRO A 114 -17.87 5.67 7.06
CA PRO A 114 -16.85 4.76 6.59
C PRO A 114 -16.12 5.31 5.37
N ALA A 115 -14.83 5.05 5.28
CA ALA A 115 -14.04 5.43 4.10
C ALA A 115 -14.66 4.84 2.82
N PHE A 116 -14.60 5.61 1.73
CA PHE A 116 -15.05 5.17 0.41
C PHE A 116 -14.31 3.89 0.00
N LYS A 117 -15.09 2.84 -0.30
CA LYS A 117 -14.59 1.56 -0.83
C LYS A 117 -14.90 1.50 -2.33
N PHE A 118 -13.90 1.08 -3.11
CA PHE A 118 -14.02 0.87 -4.55
C PHE A 118 -13.49 -0.51 -4.89
N GLU A 119 -14.25 -1.25 -5.70
CA GLU A 119 -13.84 -2.55 -6.21
C GLU A 119 -13.31 -2.37 -7.63
N ASP A 120 -12.03 -2.68 -7.83
CA ASP A 120 -11.44 -2.65 -9.16
C ASP A 120 -12.17 -3.64 -10.09
N PRO A 121 -12.49 -3.23 -11.33
CA PRO A 121 -12.99 -4.16 -12.32
C PRO A 121 -11.89 -5.13 -12.75
N GLU A 122 -12.28 -6.26 -13.33
CA GLU A 122 -11.33 -7.16 -13.96
C GLU A 122 -10.58 -6.47 -15.11
N VAL A 123 -9.27 -6.71 -15.19
CA VAL A 123 -8.42 -6.29 -16.30
C VAL A 123 -8.76 -7.17 -17.50
N GLY A 124 -9.29 -6.56 -18.55
CA GLY A 124 -9.62 -7.27 -19.80
C GLY A 124 -8.36 -7.81 -20.45
N ASP A 125 -7.48 -6.91 -20.87
CA ASP A 125 -6.25 -7.22 -21.59
C ASP A 125 -5.02 -6.57 -20.94
N PHE A 126 -3.90 -7.28 -21.02
CA PHE A 126 -2.58 -6.76 -20.67
C PHE A 126 -1.91 -6.16 -21.92
N GLU A 127 -1.17 -5.08 -21.74
CA GLU A 127 -0.50 -4.37 -22.84
C GLU A 127 1.00 -4.71 -22.87
N ASP A 128 1.64 -4.55 -24.03
CA ASP A 128 3.05 -4.92 -24.20
C ASP A 128 3.98 -4.11 -23.29
N SER A 129 4.56 -4.78 -22.31
CA SER A 129 5.66 -4.31 -21.47
C SER A 129 6.40 -5.52 -20.89
N LEU A 130 7.63 -5.34 -20.42
CA LEU A 130 8.32 -6.35 -19.62
C LEU A 130 7.83 -6.38 -18.17
N THR A 131 7.34 -5.24 -17.66
CA THR A 131 7.06 -5.05 -16.24
C THR A 131 5.62 -4.60 -16.04
N GLY A 132 4.86 -5.39 -15.30
CA GLY A 132 3.52 -5.06 -14.81
C GLY A 132 3.54 -4.62 -13.35
N ILE A 133 2.85 -3.52 -13.05
CA ILE A 133 2.69 -2.98 -11.69
C ILE A 133 1.20 -2.93 -11.37
N TYR A 134 0.79 -3.52 -10.25
CA TYR A 134 -0.57 -3.39 -9.71
C TYR A 134 -0.54 -2.62 -8.40
N VAL A 135 -1.45 -1.65 -8.23
CA VAL A 135 -1.55 -0.87 -7.00
C VAL A 135 -2.85 -1.21 -6.28
N VAL A 136 -2.73 -1.89 -5.13
CA VAL A 136 -3.85 -2.09 -4.20
C VAL A 136 -3.87 -0.94 -3.22
N SER A 137 -5.05 -0.36 -3.00
CA SER A 137 -5.23 0.73 -2.04
C SER A 137 -6.33 0.42 -1.03
N ARG A 138 -6.09 0.80 0.21
CA ARG A 138 -7.07 0.73 1.30
C ARG A 138 -7.01 2.02 2.11
N SER A 139 -8.18 2.48 2.53
CA SER A 139 -8.33 3.57 3.49
C SER A 139 -9.13 3.08 4.70
N SER A 140 -8.86 3.69 5.84
CA SER A 140 -9.53 3.44 7.12
C SER A 140 -9.55 4.75 7.92
N GLY A 141 -10.37 4.81 8.95
CA GLY A 141 -10.44 5.99 9.79
C GLY A 141 -11.23 5.77 11.06
N GLU A 142 -11.50 6.87 11.75
CA GLU A 142 -12.13 6.87 13.06
C GLU A 142 -13.54 6.26 13.03
N ASN A 143 -13.94 5.65 14.16
CA ASN A 143 -15.26 5.05 14.42
C ASN A 143 -15.57 3.73 13.68
N TYR A 144 -14.73 3.31 12.74
CA TYR A 144 -14.97 2.11 11.94
C TYR A 144 -13.72 1.23 11.88
N ASP A 145 -13.80 0.10 12.56
CA ASP A 145 -12.81 -0.96 12.40
C ASP A 145 -12.93 -1.60 11.01
N ARG A 146 -11.77 -1.94 10.45
CA ARG A 146 -11.68 -2.74 9.23
C ARG A 146 -12.22 -4.14 9.48
N LYS A 147 -12.82 -4.74 8.45
CA LYS A 147 -13.42 -6.07 8.53
C LYS A 147 -12.58 -7.12 7.81
N ASN A 148 -12.61 -8.36 8.30
CA ASN A 148 -12.00 -9.53 7.68
C ASN A 148 -12.78 -10.00 6.42
N GLU A 149 -12.98 -9.10 5.46
CA GLU A 149 -13.80 -9.28 4.26
C GLU A 149 -13.09 -8.82 2.98
N ALA A 150 -13.62 -9.24 1.83
CA ALA A 150 -13.14 -8.83 0.51
C ALA A 150 -13.30 -7.30 0.31
N GLY A 151 -12.26 -6.66 -0.23
CA GLY A 151 -12.23 -5.20 -0.43
C GLY A 151 -11.89 -4.41 0.83
N ASP A 152 -11.48 -5.08 1.92
CA ASP A 152 -11.05 -4.45 3.16
C ASP A 152 -9.75 -5.09 3.69
N PHE A 153 -9.81 -6.00 4.67
CA PHE A 153 -8.65 -6.81 5.07
C PHE A 153 -8.17 -7.69 3.93
N LYS A 154 -9.10 -8.30 3.18
CA LYS A 154 -8.79 -9.17 2.04
C LYS A 154 -8.82 -8.41 0.73
N LEU A 155 -8.13 -8.95 -0.27
CA LEU A 155 -8.33 -8.55 -1.66
C LEU A 155 -9.76 -8.88 -2.12
N THR A 156 -10.27 -8.13 -3.08
CA THR A 156 -11.47 -8.55 -3.83
C THR A 156 -11.11 -9.69 -4.78
N GLY A 157 -12.14 -10.40 -5.28
CA GLY A 157 -11.91 -11.45 -6.27
C GLY A 157 -11.26 -10.92 -7.54
N ASN A 158 -11.66 -9.71 -7.99
CA ASN A 158 -11.05 -9.07 -9.15
C ASN A 158 -9.61 -8.65 -8.90
N GLU A 159 -9.29 -8.06 -7.74
CA GLU A 159 -7.91 -7.69 -7.40
C GLU A 159 -7.01 -8.93 -7.41
N LEU A 160 -7.44 -10.02 -6.77
CA LEU A 160 -6.70 -11.28 -6.77
C LEU A 160 -6.51 -11.84 -8.19
N SER A 161 -7.59 -11.89 -8.99
CA SER A 161 -7.54 -12.34 -10.38
C SER A 161 -6.57 -11.48 -11.21
N ASN A 162 -6.65 -10.16 -11.08
CA ASN A 162 -5.81 -9.22 -11.79
C ASN A 162 -4.34 -9.38 -11.43
N ILE A 163 -4.00 -9.47 -10.14
CA ILE A 163 -2.62 -9.64 -9.67
C ILE A 163 -2.06 -10.98 -10.15
N LYS A 164 -2.84 -12.05 -10.05
CA LYS A 164 -2.46 -13.38 -10.51
C LYS A 164 -2.19 -13.39 -12.02
N ARG A 165 -3.16 -12.97 -12.82
CA ARG A 165 -3.03 -12.94 -14.29
C ARG A 165 -1.92 -12.00 -14.75
N MET A 166 -1.70 -10.88 -14.06
CA MET A 166 -0.57 -9.98 -14.31
C MET A 166 0.77 -10.69 -14.06
N SER A 167 0.89 -11.41 -12.93
CA SER A 167 2.10 -12.16 -12.60
C SER A 167 2.40 -13.34 -13.54
N GLU A 168 1.37 -13.88 -14.19
CA GLU A 168 1.51 -14.93 -15.21
C GLU A 168 1.87 -14.36 -16.59
N TYR A 169 1.52 -13.10 -16.87
CA TYR A 169 1.70 -12.46 -18.17
C TYR A 169 3.04 -11.72 -18.31
N TYR A 170 3.41 -10.92 -17.32
CA TYR A 170 4.62 -10.08 -17.38
C TYR A 170 5.86 -10.84 -16.91
N THR A 171 7.03 -10.49 -17.47
CA THR A 171 8.31 -11.05 -17.02
C THR A 171 8.68 -10.58 -15.62
N ASN A 172 8.31 -9.34 -15.30
CA ASN A 172 8.48 -8.72 -13.99
C ASN A 172 7.12 -8.27 -13.47
N SER A 173 6.74 -8.70 -12.28
CA SER A 173 5.45 -8.38 -11.68
C SER A 173 5.60 -7.78 -10.28
N ILE A 174 5.06 -6.57 -10.11
CA ILE A 174 5.25 -5.77 -8.90
C ILE A 174 3.89 -5.41 -8.31
N LEU A 175 3.69 -5.72 -7.03
CA LEU A 175 2.53 -5.30 -6.27
C LEU A 175 2.93 -4.16 -5.32
N LEU A 176 2.26 -3.01 -5.46
CA LEU A 176 2.37 -1.89 -4.54
C LEU A 176 1.16 -1.90 -3.59
N LEU A 177 1.42 -1.98 -2.29
CA LEU A 177 0.41 -1.94 -1.25
C LEU A 177 0.35 -0.52 -0.64
N ASN A 178 -0.54 0.32 -1.15
CA ASN A 178 -0.84 1.65 -0.60
C ASN A 178 -1.96 1.53 0.45
N VAL A 179 -1.61 0.95 1.60
CA VAL A 179 -2.54 0.52 2.65
C VAL A 179 -2.07 1.02 4.01
N GLY A 180 -2.97 1.57 4.83
CA GLY A 180 -2.60 2.15 6.14
C GLY A 180 -2.31 1.12 7.23
N GLY A 181 -2.87 -0.09 7.12
CA GLY A 181 -2.65 -1.17 8.07
C GLY A 181 -2.52 -2.53 7.37
N VAL A 182 -2.25 -3.57 8.16
CA VAL A 182 -2.05 -4.95 7.68
C VAL A 182 -3.18 -5.38 6.75
N VAL A 183 -2.84 -6.05 5.66
CA VAL A 183 -3.78 -6.76 4.78
C VAL A 183 -3.52 -8.25 4.86
N ASP A 184 -4.51 -9.04 4.46
CA ASP A 184 -4.35 -10.47 4.31
C ASP A 184 -3.15 -10.80 3.42
N THR A 185 -2.34 -11.78 3.83
CA THR A 185 -1.16 -12.23 3.07
C THR A 185 -1.35 -13.61 2.44
N SER A 186 -2.53 -14.22 2.60
CA SER A 186 -2.81 -15.55 2.08
C SER A 186 -2.77 -15.59 0.54
N PHE A 187 -3.13 -14.48 -0.11
CA PHE A 187 -3.06 -14.31 -1.57
C PHE A 187 -1.67 -14.59 -2.18
N ILE A 188 -0.60 -14.45 -1.40
CA ILE A 188 0.78 -14.68 -1.88
C ILE A 188 0.96 -16.14 -2.32
N GLU A 189 0.29 -17.10 -1.66
CA GLU A 189 0.32 -18.51 -2.08
C GLU A 189 -0.45 -18.74 -3.39
N GLU A 190 -1.45 -17.90 -3.68
CA GLU A 190 -2.27 -17.98 -4.89
C GLU A 190 -1.60 -17.31 -6.10
N CYS A 191 -0.57 -16.50 -5.86
CA CYS A 191 0.21 -15.77 -6.85
C CYS A 191 1.71 -16.14 -6.78
N PRO A 192 2.10 -17.41 -7.04
CA PRO A 192 3.48 -17.87 -6.88
C PRO A 192 4.47 -17.20 -7.84
N LEU A 193 3.99 -16.63 -8.95
CA LEU A 193 4.77 -15.91 -9.94
C LEU A 193 4.88 -14.40 -9.66
N LEU A 194 4.25 -13.89 -8.60
CA LEU A 194 4.41 -12.49 -8.22
C LEU A 194 5.85 -12.26 -7.74
N ASP A 195 6.59 -11.36 -8.39
CA ASP A 195 8.02 -11.19 -8.13
C ASP A 195 8.27 -10.32 -6.90
N SER A 196 7.67 -9.13 -6.88
CA SER A 196 7.95 -8.13 -5.87
C SER A 196 6.71 -7.59 -5.20
N ILE A 197 6.80 -7.37 -3.89
CA ILE A 197 5.76 -6.75 -3.08
C ILE A 197 6.41 -5.61 -2.30
N VAL A 198 5.88 -4.41 -2.46
CA VAL A 198 6.33 -3.20 -1.79
C VAL A 198 5.18 -2.65 -0.95
N LEU A 199 5.38 -2.57 0.37
CA LEU A 199 4.47 -1.85 1.25
C LEU A 199 4.80 -0.36 1.14
N VAL A 200 3.92 0.36 0.44
CA VAL A 200 3.99 1.82 0.29
C VAL A 200 3.44 2.50 1.53
N SER A 201 2.51 1.91 2.27
CA SER A 201 1.77 2.59 3.33
C SER A 201 0.99 3.81 2.79
N GLN A 202 0.78 4.86 3.59
CA GLN A 202 0.10 6.09 3.22
C GLN A 202 0.98 7.29 3.62
N LEU A 203 1.81 7.75 2.69
CA LEU A 203 3.00 8.56 2.99
C LEU A 203 2.79 10.07 2.79
N GLY A 204 1.54 10.54 2.81
CA GLY A 204 1.20 11.93 2.56
C GLY A 204 1.29 12.34 1.09
N MET A 205 1.47 13.65 0.86
CA MET A 205 1.25 14.26 -0.45
C MET A 205 2.31 13.96 -1.51
N THR A 206 3.46 13.42 -1.12
CA THR A 206 4.61 13.08 -1.97
C THR A 206 4.73 11.57 -2.24
N THR A 207 3.70 10.79 -1.89
CA THR A 207 3.72 9.32 -2.01
C THR A 207 4.17 8.86 -3.40
N GLY A 208 3.64 9.46 -4.48
CA GLY A 208 4.03 9.09 -5.84
C GLY A 208 5.51 9.33 -6.16
N ASP A 209 6.06 10.47 -5.74
CA ASP A 209 7.47 10.80 -5.96
C ASP A 209 8.38 9.81 -5.19
N ALA A 210 8.07 9.54 -3.92
CA ALA A 210 8.83 8.60 -3.09
C ALA A 210 8.78 7.16 -3.64
N VAL A 211 7.61 6.72 -4.14
CA VAL A 211 7.48 5.41 -4.79
C VAL A 211 8.36 5.33 -6.04
N ALA A 212 8.36 6.36 -6.89
CA ALA A 212 9.15 6.36 -8.11
C ALA A 212 10.65 6.23 -7.83
N ASP A 213 11.17 7.01 -6.88
CA ASP A 213 12.58 6.97 -6.49
C ASP A 213 12.99 5.63 -5.86
N VAL A 214 12.11 5.03 -5.06
CA VAL A 214 12.39 3.72 -4.46
C VAL A 214 12.37 2.62 -5.51
N ILE A 215 11.37 2.56 -6.39
CA ILE A 215 11.28 1.45 -7.34
C ILE A 215 12.31 1.53 -8.48
N ASP A 216 12.80 2.72 -8.84
CA ASP A 216 13.86 2.87 -9.84
C ASP A 216 15.28 2.82 -9.25
N GLY A 217 15.39 2.83 -7.91
CA GLY A 217 16.63 2.70 -7.18
C GLY A 217 17.41 4.00 -7.02
N THR A 218 16.80 5.15 -7.33
CA THR A 218 17.31 6.48 -6.92
C THR A 218 17.47 6.52 -5.40
N THR A 219 16.48 5.99 -4.67
CA THR A 219 16.56 5.71 -3.24
C THR A 219 16.48 4.20 -2.98
N THR A 220 17.28 3.70 -2.05
CA THR A 220 17.25 2.28 -1.64
C THR A 220 16.24 2.11 -0.50
N PRO A 221 15.30 1.14 -0.57
CA PRO A 221 14.35 0.91 0.50
C PRO A 221 15.08 0.46 1.77
N SER A 222 14.71 1.07 2.89
CA SER A 222 15.31 0.87 4.21
C SER A 222 14.26 0.59 5.30
N GLY A 223 12.98 0.86 5.02
CA GLY A 223 11.88 0.70 5.95
C GLY A 223 11.75 -0.72 6.50
N LYS A 224 11.22 -0.82 7.72
CA LYS A 224 10.97 -2.09 8.44
C LYS A 224 9.54 -2.12 8.97
N LEU A 225 8.94 -3.31 8.98
CA LEU A 225 7.60 -3.51 9.54
C LEU A 225 7.56 -3.19 11.03
N THR A 226 6.56 -2.41 11.45
CA THR A 226 6.28 -2.11 12.86
C THR A 226 5.31 -3.10 13.50
N ASP A 227 4.73 -3.99 12.71
CA ASP A 227 3.78 -5.03 13.14
C ASP A 227 4.17 -6.38 12.54
N THR A 228 3.82 -7.47 13.23
CA THR A 228 3.94 -8.82 12.68
C THR A 228 2.79 -9.09 11.70
N TRP A 229 3.11 -9.47 10.46
CA TRP A 229 2.11 -9.84 9.45
C TRP A 229 1.94 -11.35 9.45
N ALA A 230 0.74 -11.82 9.80
CA ALA A 230 0.44 -13.25 9.91
C ALA A 230 0.15 -13.90 8.54
N TYR A 231 0.18 -15.25 8.49
CA TYR A 231 -0.26 -16.01 7.30
C TYR A 231 -1.76 -15.91 7.10
N SER A 232 -2.53 -15.97 8.19
CA SER A 232 -3.98 -15.83 8.21
C SER A 232 -4.42 -14.89 9.34
N TYR A 233 -5.64 -14.38 9.24
CA TYR A 233 -6.22 -13.55 10.30
C TYR A 233 -6.34 -14.30 11.64
N ASP A 234 -6.62 -15.61 11.59
CA ASP A 234 -6.90 -16.41 12.78
C ASP A 234 -5.64 -16.69 13.61
N ASP A 235 -4.44 -16.52 13.01
CA ASP A 235 -3.16 -16.66 13.71
C ASP A 235 -2.91 -15.53 14.74
N TYR A 236 -3.64 -14.41 14.66
CA TYR A 236 -3.53 -13.35 15.67
C TYR A 236 -4.19 -13.79 16.99
N PRO A 237 -3.55 -13.54 18.14
CA PRO A 237 -4.09 -13.98 19.44
C PRO A 237 -5.40 -13.28 19.83
N THR A 238 -5.73 -12.17 19.16
CA THR A 238 -6.93 -11.36 19.39
C THR A 238 -8.03 -11.62 18.36
N SER A 239 -7.79 -12.44 17.34
CA SER A 239 -8.69 -12.63 16.18
C SER A 239 -10.11 -13.01 16.56
N GLU A 240 -10.26 -13.89 17.57
CA GLU A 240 -11.56 -14.40 18.04
C GLU A 240 -12.36 -13.39 18.89
N ASN A 241 -11.68 -12.44 19.57
CA ASN A 241 -12.29 -11.57 20.59
C ASN A 241 -12.25 -10.08 20.23
N PHE A 242 -11.60 -9.71 19.13
CA PHE A 242 -11.52 -8.33 18.65
C PHE A 242 -12.88 -7.85 18.10
N GLY A 243 -13.26 -6.60 18.37
CA GLY A 243 -14.52 -6.00 17.91
C GLY A 243 -15.78 -6.40 18.70
N MET A 244 -15.63 -7.17 19.79
CA MET A 244 -16.73 -7.49 20.70
C MET A 244 -17.06 -6.33 21.65
N GLU A 245 -18.32 -6.26 22.13
CA GLU A 245 -18.70 -5.34 23.20
C GLU A 245 -18.01 -5.78 24.52
N ASN A 246 -17.22 -4.88 25.12
CA ASN A 246 -16.38 -5.13 26.31
C ASN A 246 -15.35 -6.28 26.13
N PRO A 247 -14.39 -6.15 25.20
CA PRO A 247 -13.43 -7.22 24.93
C PRO A 247 -12.50 -7.42 26.12
N LYS A 248 -12.24 -8.69 26.46
CA LYS A 248 -11.22 -9.07 27.44
C LYS A 248 -9.90 -9.27 26.72
N TYR A 249 -8.85 -8.63 27.22
CA TYR A 249 -7.50 -8.70 26.68
C TYR A 249 -6.83 -9.99 27.21
N VAL A 250 -7.28 -11.12 26.67
CA VAL A 250 -6.89 -12.47 27.11
C VAL A 250 -5.44 -12.81 26.72
N GLU A 251 -4.91 -12.14 25.70
CA GLU A 251 -3.53 -12.22 25.26
C GLU A 251 -2.55 -11.62 26.28
N GLY A 252 -3.03 -10.74 27.18
CA GLY A 252 -2.21 -10.10 28.20
C GLY A 252 -1.02 -9.35 27.59
N VAL A 253 0.20 -9.74 27.96
CA VAL A 253 1.44 -9.12 27.43
C VAL A 253 1.87 -9.71 26.07
N TYR A 254 1.23 -10.78 25.62
CA TYR A 254 1.55 -11.47 24.37
C TYR A 254 0.85 -10.79 23.19
N VAL A 255 1.22 -9.53 22.93
CA VAL A 255 0.71 -8.74 21.80
C VAL A 255 1.73 -8.71 20.66
N GLY A 256 1.24 -8.93 19.43
CA GLY A 256 2.08 -8.91 18.22
C GLY A 256 3.22 -9.92 18.32
N TYR A 257 4.44 -9.53 17.94
CA TYR A 257 5.61 -10.41 17.93
C TYR A 257 5.86 -11.15 19.25
N ARG A 258 5.46 -10.59 20.40
CA ARG A 258 5.60 -11.28 21.70
C ARG A 258 4.84 -12.60 21.72
N TYR A 259 3.66 -12.66 21.10
CA TYR A 259 2.91 -13.91 20.95
C TYR A 259 3.59 -14.84 19.94
N PHE A 260 3.88 -14.33 18.74
CA PHE A 260 4.46 -15.15 17.67
C PHE A 260 5.78 -15.79 18.10
N ASP A 261 6.67 -15.03 18.76
CA ASP A 261 7.95 -15.51 19.26
C ASP A 261 7.80 -16.48 20.45
N SER A 262 6.93 -16.16 21.42
CA SER A 262 6.79 -16.97 22.65
C SER A 262 6.13 -18.32 22.40
N PHE A 263 5.21 -18.38 21.44
CA PHE A 263 4.43 -19.58 21.13
C PHE A 263 4.86 -20.24 19.81
N ASN A 264 5.93 -19.75 19.18
CA ASN A 264 6.48 -20.29 17.93
C ASN A 264 5.43 -20.36 16.80
N VAL A 265 4.58 -19.34 16.71
CA VAL A 265 3.65 -19.16 15.59
C VAL A 265 4.43 -18.52 14.46
N LYS A 266 4.41 -19.13 13.27
CA LYS A 266 5.20 -18.65 12.13
C LYS A 266 4.49 -17.45 11.48
N PRO A 267 5.08 -16.24 11.48
CA PRO A 267 4.51 -15.12 10.74
C PRO A 267 4.84 -15.22 9.24
N ARG A 268 4.06 -14.52 8.40
CA ARG A 268 4.44 -14.31 6.99
C ARG A 268 5.65 -13.39 6.90
N TYR A 269 5.59 -12.27 7.62
CA TYR A 269 6.68 -11.33 7.79
C TYR A 269 6.79 -10.97 9.28
N GLU A 270 7.96 -11.21 9.88
CA GLU A 270 8.17 -10.88 11.28
C GLU A 270 8.21 -9.37 11.57
N PHE A 271 8.07 -9.00 12.84
CA PHE A 271 8.29 -7.62 13.28
C PHE A 271 9.73 -7.20 12.96
N GLY A 272 9.91 -6.00 12.41
CA GLY A 272 11.21 -5.50 11.98
C GLY A 272 11.68 -6.05 10.62
N TYR A 273 10.87 -6.86 9.93
CA TYR A 273 11.20 -7.36 8.59
C TYR A 273 11.17 -6.23 7.54
N GLY A 274 12.09 -6.30 6.58
CA GLY A 274 12.12 -5.43 5.40
C GLY A 274 13.43 -5.64 4.64
N LEU A 275 13.32 -5.85 3.33
CA LEU A 275 14.46 -6.07 2.45
C LEU A 275 15.11 -4.74 2.03
N SER A 276 16.24 -4.85 1.35
CA SER A 276 16.96 -3.74 0.73
C SER A 276 17.51 -4.18 -0.63
N TYR A 277 18.01 -3.25 -1.44
CA TYR A 277 18.72 -3.58 -2.68
C TYR A 277 20.18 -4.01 -2.44
N ALA A 278 20.64 -3.94 -1.19
CA ALA A 278 21.96 -4.37 -0.77
C ALA A 278 21.87 -5.40 0.37
N ASP A 279 22.89 -6.26 0.46
CA ASP A 279 23.08 -7.20 1.56
C ASP A 279 23.93 -6.57 2.66
N PHE A 280 23.54 -6.81 3.91
CA PHE A 280 24.25 -6.31 5.10
C PHE A 280 24.74 -7.47 5.96
N TYR A 281 25.98 -7.37 6.44
CA TYR A 281 26.55 -8.32 7.39
C TYR A 281 26.71 -7.67 8.77
N LEU A 282 26.04 -8.24 9.77
CA LEU A 282 26.11 -7.78 11.16
C LEU A 282 27.09 -8.65 11.94
N LYS A 283 28.06 -8.01 12.59
CA LYS A 283 29.01 -8.67 13.51
C LYS A 283 29.00 -7.99 14.86
N THR A 284 28.50 -8.69 15.87
CA THR A 284 28.57 -8.27 17.27
C THR A 284 30.02 -8.19 17.72
N GLN A 285 30.49 -6.98 18.05
CA GLN A 285 31.87 -6.76 18.48
C GLN A 285 32.05 -7.03 19.99
N LYS A 286 31.09 -6.61 20.80
CA LYS A 286 31.10 -6.76 22.25
C LYS A 286 29.67 -6.83 22.77
N VAL A 287 29.42 -7.78 23.66
CA VAL A 287 28.25 -7.79 24.55
C VAL A 287 28.81 -7.60 25.96
N ASN A 288 28.39 -6.55 26.64
CA ASN A 288 28.82 -6.29 28.01
C ASN A 288 28.06 -7.16 29.00
#